data_AF-A0A0F9W8D5-F1
#
_entry.id   AF-A0A0F9W8D5-F1
#
_cell.length_a   1.000
_cell.length_b   1.000
_cell.length_c   1.000
_cell.angle_alpha   90.00
_cell.angle_beta   90.00
_cell.angle_gamma   90.00
#
_symmetry.space_group_name_H-M   'P 1'
#
loop_
_entity.id
_entity.type
_entity.pdbx_description
1 polymer ?
#
loop_
_entity_poly.entity_id
_entity_poly.type
_entity_poly.pdbx_seq_one_letter_code
_entity_poly.pdbx_strand_id
1 'polypeptide(L)'
;MSGGGFIGPGGTGAVQVLDWKEAVETVSTANIALTGEQTLNGLLTSVSRVGVTGQTDPTENSIYVSAVGAWVRAADADTDAKVTNGLAFAVGDSGSTLAGNIYILTTPDPITLGVTSLTFSELTALPTHATSHENGGADEINVDGLSGELADPQPASLATLLDLDSVGDLVFTKVGPPGATQDSAAGWVLGDHIYDVTPFPDDGHAAVDVSIGAAIWRKFTGLLAGKDIIVTADITDDNVTDAKLAEMPTRTIKGNDDAATANPQNLTVAEVKAMLGFPPQHINGLELAFNTVSTVDISVGECRDSTDAFDIVTGGVLTANLALSGAANRLDTGAEAADTWYAVHIIDGDVPVVASLLSLSATAPTLPATYTRFRHVGWVRNNSSSNILEFIMVGADRERIIEYQNVTRVNLRVLNNGSATAMTTVALNTLVPPTAQKALMNGLALNTSDDRNWAIAHGDSTLAQGDQPRRFGMNKDAGGFDLGGIPFDILVNASQEVVYGVSNSNVDLDLFDLGYYLVL
;
A
#
# COMPACT_ATOMS: atom_id res chain seq x y z
N MET A 1 4.32 -2.78 -88.70
CA MET A 1 4.65 -1.55 -87.94
C MET A 1 5.98 -1.06 -88.46
N SER A 2 6.06 0.19 -88.90
CA SER A 2 7.24 0.77 -89.55
C SER A 2 8.44 0.77 -88.60
N GLY A 3 9.58 0.27 -89.08
CA GLY A 3 10.85 0.25 -88.35
C GLY A 3 11.26 1.65 -87.90
N GLY A 4 11.24 1.87 -86.58
CA GLY A 4 11.94 2.98 -85.95
C GLY A 4 13.39 2.58 -85.76
N GLY A 5 14.27 3.08 -86.64
CA GLY A 5 15.71 2.95 -86.46
C GLY A 5 16.15 3.65 -85.18
N PHE A 6 16.85 2.92 -84.31
CA PHE A 6 17.58 3.49 -83.17
C PHE A 6 18.80 4.23 -83.71
N ILE A 7 18.76 5.56 -83.76
CA ILE A 7 19.94 6.39 -84.01
C ILE A 7 20.07 7.38 -82.87
N GLY A 8 21.01 7.12 -81.95
CA GLY A 8 21.53 8.12 -81.02
C GLY A 8 22.39 9.15 -81.78
N PRO A 9 22.53 10.38 -81.26
CA PRO A 9 23.15 11.47 -81.99
C PRO A 9 24.67 11.29 -82.02
N GLY A 10 25.23 11.06 -83.21
CA GLY A 10 26.67 11.16 -83.46
C GLY A 10 27.38 9.85 -83.79
N GLY A 11 27.25 9.41 -85.04
CA GLY A 11 28.04 8.32 -85.60
C GLY A 11 27.78 8.16 -87.09
N THR A 12 28.53 8.85 -87.94
CA THR A 12 28.54 8.67 -89.40
C THR A 12 29.37 7.43 -89.78
N GLY A 13 29.00 6.28 -89.24
CA GLY A 13 29.36 4.96 -89.75
C GLY A 13 28.07 4.32 -90.23
N ALA A 14 28.08 3.62 -91.37
CA ALA A 14 26.90 2.95 -91.90
C ALA A 14 26.22 2.12 -90.80
N VAL A 15 25.07 2.58 -90.30
CA VAL A 15 24.22 1.79 -89.40
C VAL A 15 23.81 0.60 -90.24
N GLN A 16 24.35 -0.57 -89.89
CA GLN A 16 23.99 -1.86 -90.45
C GLN A 16 22.47 -2.00 -90.24
N VAL A 17 21.69 -1.70 -91.28
CA VAL A 17 20.23 -1.74 -91.19
C VAL A 17 19.86 -3.21 -91.04
N LEU A 18 19.33 -3.59 -89.88
CA LEU A 18 18.85 -4.95 -89.67
C LEU A 18 17.73 -5.22 -90.67
N ASP A 19 17.94 -6.21 -91.54
CA ASP A 19 16.96 -6.68 -92.53
C ASP A 19 16.09 -7.76 -91.86
N TRP A 20 15.15 -7.31 -91.04
CA TRP A 20 14.32 -8.21 -90.24
C TRP A 20 13.32 -8.99 -91.11
N LYS A 21 13.34 -10.32 -91.01
CA LYS A 21 12.43 -11.25 -91.68
C LYS A 21 11.35 -11.77 -90.73
N GLU A 22 10.33 -12.43 -91.29
CA GLU A 22 9.37 -13.12 -90.44
C GLU A 22 10.06 -14.20 -89.59
N ALA A 23 9.52 -14.43 -88.39
CA ALA A 23 10.07 -15.43 -87.48
C ALA A 23 10.01 -16.83 -88.11
N VAL A 24 10.99 -17.66 -87.76
CA VAL A 24 11.02 -19.07 -88.14
C VAL A 24 10.48 -19.90 -86.97
N GLU A 25 9.85 -21.03 -87.28
CA GLU A 25 9.35 -21.94 -86.24
C GLU A 25 10.52 -22.65 -85.54
N THR A 26 11.52 -23.05 -86.30
CA THR A 26 12.75 -23.62 -85.75
C THR A 26 13.96 -23.28 -86.64
N VAL A 27 15.15 -23.57 -86.14
CA VAL A 27 16.42 -23.33 -86.84
C VAL A 27 17.17 -24.65 -86.97
N SER A 28 17.99 -24.82 -88.01
CA SER A 28 19.00 -25.85 -88.09
C SER A 28 20.38 -25.22 -88.01
N THR A 29 21.11 -25.51 -86.93
CA THR A 29 22.51 -25.10 -86.73
C THR A 29 23.51 -26.17 -87.16
N ALA A 30 23.03 -27.28 -87.73
CA ALA A 30 23.82 -28.37 -88.27
C ALA A 30 23.40 -28.71 -89.71
N ASN A 31 24.19 -29.53 -90.39
CA ASN A 31 23.93 -29.93 -91.76
C ASN A 31 22.71 -30.86 -91.84
N ILE A 32 21.73 -30.50 -92.67
CA ILE A 32 20.51 -31.28 -92.89
C ILE A 32 20.29 -31.57 -94.37
N ALA A 33 19.42 -32.53 -94.67
CA ALA A 33 18.91 -32.70 -96.03
C ALA A 33 17.79 -31.67 -96.26
N LEU A 34 17.84 -30.91 -97.35
CA LEU A 34 16.79 -29.94 -97.70
C LEU A 34 15.60 -30.62 -98.40
N THR A 35 15.09 -31.70 -97.82
CA THR A 35 13.94 -32.49 -98.31
C THR A 35 13.32 -33.29 -97.18
N GLY A 36 12.01 -33.53 -97.26
CA GLY A 36 11.27 -34.30 -96.26
C GLY A 36 11.09 -33.54 -94.95
N GLU A 37 9.99 -33.82 -94.24
CA GLU A 37 9.76 -33.23 -92.92
C GLU A 37 10.70 -33.86 -91.86
N GLN A 38 11.25 -33.03 -90.98
CA GLN A 38 12.32 -33.40 -90.05
C GLN A 38 12.07 -32.83 -88.65
N THR A 39 12.63 -33.45 -87.61
CA THR A 39 12.61 -32.89 -86.25
C THR A 39 13.88 -32.09 -86.00
N LEU A 40 13.73 -30.78 -85.79
CA LEU A 40 14.82 -29.85 -85.55
C LEU A 40 14.62 -29.16 -84.21
N ASN A 41 15.62 -29.28 -83.32
CA ASN A 41 15.61 -28.66 -81.99
C ASN A 41 14.31 -28.93 -81.19
N GLY A 42 13.83 -30.17 -81.24
CA GLY A 42 12.62 -30.62 -80.54
C GLY A 42 11.31 -30.40 -81.28
N LEU A 43 11.30 -29.66 -82.39
CA LEU A 43 10.10 -29.38 -83.18
C LEU A 43 10.08 -30.18 -84.50
N LEU A 44 9.01 -30.94 -84.75
CA LEU A 44 8.78 -31.60 -86.05
C LEU A 44 8.24 -30.59 -87.06
N THR A 45 8.93 -30.44 -88.19
CA THR A 45 8.50 -29.52 -89.27
C THR A 45 7.28 -30.05 -90.02
N SER A 46 6.41 -29.15 -90.49
CA SER A 46 5.25 -29.48 -91.34
C SER A 46 4.81 -28.26 -92.14
N VAL A 47 5.37 -28.05 -93.33
CA VAL A 47 5.25 -26.78 -94.09
C VAL A 47 5.77 -25.57 -93.28
N SER A 48 6.74 -25.84 -92.42
CA SER A 48 7.25 -24.89 -91.42
C SER A 48 8.27 -23.95 -92.03
N ARG A 49 8.32 -22.70 -91.55
CA ARG A 49 9.48 -21.82 -91.81
C ARG A 49 10.65 -22.23 -90.95
N VAL A 50 11.77 -22.58 -91.58
CA VAL A 50 12.99 -23.06 -90.92
C VAL A 50 14.17 -22.18 -91.29
N GLY A 51 14.84 -21.62 -90.27
CA GLY A 51 16.12 -20.97 -90.47
C GLY A 51 17.21 -22.01 -90.65
N VAL A 52 17.81 -22.13 -91.82
CA VAL A 52 18.91 -23.07 -92.08
C VAL A 52 20.22 -22.31 -92.04
N THR A 53 20.99 -22.49 -90.97
CA THR A 53 22.20 -21.71 -90.68
C THR A 53 23.48 -22.55 -90.61
N GLY A 54 23.36 -23.88 -90.61
CA GLY A 54 24.48 -24.82 -90.40
C GLY A 54 24.77 -25.82 -91.52
N GLN A 55 24.39 -25.56 -92.78
CA GLN A 55 24.77 -26.43 -93.92
C GLN A 55 26.29 -26.55 -94.09
N THR A 56 26.73 -27.70 -94.59
CA THR A 56 28.15 -27.94 -94.92
C THR A 56 28.59 -27.09 -96.11
N ASP A 57 27.70 -26.87 -97.08
CA ASP A 57 27.86 -25.83 -98.11
C ASP A 57 27.12 -24.57 -97.64
N PRO A 58 27.82 -23.52 -97.18
CA PRO A 58 27.16 -22.34 -96.63
C PRO A 58 26.40 -21.53 -97.68
N THR A 59 26.56 -21.81 -98.99
CA THR A 59 25.73 -21.18 -100.02
C THR A 59 24.27 -21.64 -99.95
N GLU A 60 24.02 -22.80 -99.33
CA GLU A 60 22.69 -23.37 -99.09
C GLU A 60 22.03 -22.85 -97.80
N ASN A 61 22.74 -22.14 -96.92
CA ASN A 61 22.11 -21.51 -95.76
C ASN A 61 21.12 -20.42 -96.20
N SER A 62 19.99 -20.25 -95.51
CA SER A 62 19.00 -19.16 -95.59
C SER A 62 17.73 -19.60 -94.82
N ILE A 63 16.60 -18.93 -95.03
CA ILE A 63 15.29 -19.35 -94.54
C ILE A 63 14.62 -20.21 -95.60
N TYR A 64 14.12 -21.39 -95.20
CA TYR A 64 13.40 -22.34 -96.04
C TYR A 64 11.97 -22.56 -95.55
N VAL A 65 11.09 -23.00 -96.43
CA VAL A 65 9.81 -23.60 -96.10
C VAL A 65 9.93 -25.11 -96.31
N SER A 66 9.70 -25.88 -95.24
CA SER A 66 9.81 -27.34 -95.27
C SER A 66 8.70 -27.96 -96.12
N ALA A 67 8.94 -29.17 -96.63
CA ALA A 67 7.96 -29.94 -97.35
C ALA A 67 8.30 -31.43 -97.29
N VAL A 68 7.33 -32.29 -97.63
CA VAL A 68 7.56 -33.73 -97.86
C VAL A 68 8.54 -33.97 -99.03
N GLY A 69 8.55 -33.07 -100.03
CA GLY A 69 9.51 -33.04 -101.11
C GLY A 69 10.71 -32.12 -100.83
N ALA A 70 11.36 -31.62 -101.87
CA ALA A 70 12.45 -30.65 -101.74
C ALA A 70 11.96 -29.37 -101.05
N TRP A 71 12.74 -28.88 -100.10
CA TRP A 71 12.47 -27.62 -99.42
C TRP A 71 12.77 -26.46 -100.35
N VAL A 72 11.99 -25.38 -100.25
CA VAL A 72 12.15 -24.18 -101.08
C VAL A 72 12.54 -23.02 -100.18
N ARG A 73 13.42 -22.13 -100.65
CA ARG A 73 13.73 -20.90 -99.90
C ARG A 73 12.45 -20.09 -99.68
N ALA A 74 12.33 -19.49 -98.51
CA ALA A 74 11.18 -18.69 -98.15
C ALA A 74 11.06 -17.46 -99.06
N ALA A 75 9.83 -17.03 -99.36
CA ALA A 75 9.56 -15.97 -100.34
C ALA A 75 10.17 -14.60 -99.98
N ASP A 76 10.62 -14.40 -98.75
CA ASP A 76 11.30 -13.21 -98.25
C ASP A 76 12.83 -13.36 -98.21
N ALA A 77 13.37 -14.49 -98.68
CA ALA A 77 14.79 -14.82 -98.75
C ALA A 77 15.16 -15.68 -99.99
N ASP A 78 14.40 -15.52 -101.09
CA ASP A 78 14.49 -16.33 -102.33
C ASP A 78 15.22 -15.65 -103.50
N THR A 79 15.67 -14.41 -103.35
CA THR A 79 16.42 -13.67 -104.38
C THR A 79 17.58 -12.88 -103.77
N ASP A 80 18.60 -12.59 -104.59
CA ASP A 80 19.79 -11.80 -104.21
C ASP A 80 19.42 -10.49 -103.50
N ALA A 81 18.42 -9.78 -104.00
CA ALA A 81 17.99 -8.49 -103.45
C ALA A 81 17.33 -8.59 -102.05
N LYS A 82 16.90 -9.80 -101.64
CA LYS A 82 16.21 -10.05 -100.37
C LYS A 82 17.10 -10.67 -99.31
N VAL A 83 18.32 -11.08 -99.67
CA VAL A 83 19.30 -11.63 -98.73
C VAL A 83 20.45 -10.64 -98.63
N THR A 84 20.38 -9.76 -97.63
CA THR A 84 21.36 -8.70 -97.40
C THR A 84 22.13 -8.92 -96.09
N ASN A 85 23.31 -8.31 -95.97
CA ASN A 85 24.02 -8.28 -94.70
C ASN A 85 23.12 -7.69 -93.60
N GLY A 86 23.02 -8.37 -92.46
CA GLY A 86 22.11 -7.99 -91.39
C GLY A 86 20.71 -8.61 -91.49
N LEU A 87 20.46 -9.51 -92.46
CA LEU A 87 19.25 -10.34 -92.47
C LEU A 87 19.09 -11.04 -91.13
N ALA A 88 17.99 -10.77 -90.43
CA ALA A 88 17.77 -11.27 -89.08
C ALA A 88 16.40 -11.91 -88.92
N PHE A 89 16.33 -12.99 -88.14
CA PHE A 89 15.08 -13.63 -87.76
C PHE A 89 15.16 -14.18 -86.34
N ALA A 90 14.02 -14.21 -85.65
CA ALA A 90 13.88 -14.89 -84.37
C ALA A 90 13.32 -16.30 -84.56
N VAL A 91 13.70 -17.22 -83.66
CA VAL A 91 13.03 -18.51 -83.51
C VAL A 91 11.80 -18.31 -82.64
N GLY A 92 10.61 -18.40 -83.25
CA GLY A 92 9.35 -17.95 -82.66
C GLY A 92 8.48 -19.04 -82.03
N ASP A 93 8.71 -20.32 -82.35
CA ASP A 93 7.91 -21.41 -81.77
C ASP A 93 8.48 -21.84 -80.42
N SER A 94 7.66 -21.72 -79.36
CA SER A 94 8.00 -22.17 -78.00
C SER A 94 8.25 -23.68 -77.85
N GLY A 95 7.88 -24.48 -78.85
CA GLY A 95 8.20 -25.92 -78.94
C GLY A 95 9.63 -26.20 -79.38
N SER A 96 10.35 -25.21 -79.91
CA SER A 96 11.78 -25.31 -80.20
C SER A 96 12.61 -25.05 -78.94
N THR A 97 13.66 -25.84 -78.71
CA THR A 97 14.60 -25.61 -77.60
C THR A 97 15.43 -24.33 -77.75
N LEU A 98 15.38 -23.70 -78.93
CA LEU A 98 16.07 -22.44 -79.23
C LEU A 98 15.09 -21.26 -79.36
N ALA A 99 13.85 -21.41 -78.88
CA ALA A 99 12.86 -20.34 -78.87
C ALA A 99 13.39 -19.07 -78.20
N GLY A 100 13.19 -17.93 -78.84
CA GLY A 100 13.66 -16.62 -78.36
C GLY A 100 15.08 -16.25 -78.80
N ASN A 101 15.86 -17.17 -79.38
CA ASN A 101 17.15 -16.82 -79.97
C ASN A 101 16.97 -16.10 -81.31
N ILE A 102 17.88 -15.17 -81.60
CA ILE A 102 17.90 -14.40 -82.84
C ILE A 102 19.13 -14.79 -83.65
N TYR A 103 18.98 -15.00 -84.95
CA TYR A 103 20.08 -15.26 -85.88
C TYR A 103 20.22 -14.09 -86.85
N ILE A 104 21.45 -13.65 -87.10
CA ILE A 104 21.77 -12.52 -87.98
C ILE A 104 22.81 -12.95 -89.01
N LEU A 105 22.56 -12.69 -90.28
CA LEU A 105 23.48 -12.91 -91.40
C LEU A 105 24.61 -11.89 -91.35
N THR A 106 25.84 -12.36 -91.16
CA THR A 106 27.03 -11.51 -91.05
C THR A 106 27.86 -11.46 -92.32
N THR A 107 27.52 -12.24 -93.36
CA THR A 107 28.18 -12.18 -94.67
C THR A 107 28.05 -10.77 -95.26
N PRO A 108 29.14 -10.05 -95.61
CA PRO A 108 29.07 -8.71 -96.19
C PRO A 108 28.44 -8.69 -97.58
N ASP A 109 27.72 -7.60 -97.92
CA ASP A 109 27.22 -7.36 -99.28
C ASP A 109 28.37 -7.02 -100.25
N PRO A 110 28.27 -7.34 -101.56
CA PRO A 110 27.12 -7.89 -102.26
C PRO A 110 27.00 -9.43 -102.15
N ILE A 111 25.76 -9.91 -102.01
CA ILE A 111 25.43 -11.33 -101.92
C ILE A 111 24.74 -11.80 -103.21
N THR A 112 25.22 -12.89 -103.80
CA THR A 112 24.54 -13.63 -104.86
C THR A 112 24.09 -14.98 -104.30
N LEU A 113 22.78 -15.23 -104.30
CA LEU A 113 22.17 -16.37 -103.64
C LEU A 113 22.57 -17.69 -104.33
N GLY A 114 22.99 -18.69 -103.55
CA GLY A 114 23.50 -19.96 -104.07
C GLY A 114 24.93 -19.89 -104.64
N VAL A 115 25.61 -18.73 -104.53
CA VAL A 115 27.01 -18.57 -104.92
C VAL A 115 27.86 -18.04 -103.76
N THR A 116 27.39 -16.99 -103.08
CA THR A 116 28.06 -16.43 -101.91
C THR A 116 27.74 -17.28 -100.67
N SER A 117 28.76 -17.61 -99.88
CA SER A 117 28.60 -18.33 -98.60
C SER A 117 27.86 -17.48 -97.57
N LEU A 118 26.76 -17.99 -97.02
CA LEU A 118 25.90 -17.29 -96.06
C LEU A 118 26.20 -17.77 -94.62
N THR A 119 26.72 -16.86 -93.79
CA THR A 119 27.16 -17.15 -92.41
C THR A 119 26.27 -16.41 -91.41
N PHE A 120 25.65 -17.14 -90.48
CA PHE A 120 24.79 -16.56 -89.46
C PHE A 120 25.46 -16.61 -88.08
N SER A 121 25.28 -15.54 -87.29
CA SER A 121 25.65 -15.49 -85.88
C SER A 121 24.40 -15.51 -85.00
N GLU A 122 24.48 -16.21 -83.87
CA GLU A 122 23.42 -16.28 -82.87
C GLU A 122 23.54 -15.17 -81.82
N LEU A 123 22.40 -14.63 -81.38
CA LEU A 123 22.25 -13.73 -80.24
C LEU A 123 21.21 -14.33 -79.27
N THR A 124 21.66 -14.80 -78.12
CA THR A 124 20.81 -15.39 -77.07
C THR A 124 20.13 -14.31 -76.21
N ALA A 125 18.92 -14.57 -75.71
CA ALA A 125 18.17 -13.63 -74.87
C ALA A 125 18.93 -13.19 -73.60
N LEU A 126 18.85 -11.90 -73.24
CA LEU A 126 19.49 -11.33 -72.04
C LEU A 126 18.72 -11.71 -70.76
N PRO A 127 19.40 -11.96 -69.62
CA PRO A 127 18.72 -12.32 -68.36
C PRO A 127 17.78 -11.22 -67.86
N THR A 128 16.71 -11.60 -67.17
CA THR A 128 15.73 -10.69 -66.58
C THR A 128 16.34 -9.85 -65.43
N HIS A 129 16.21 -8.52 -65.50
CA HIS A 129 16.82 -7.52 -64.60
C HIS A 129 16.17 -7.40 -63.20
N ALA A 130 15.08 -8.13 -62.92
CA ALA A 130 14.35 -7.96 -61.65
C ALA A 130 15.12 -8.51 -60.42
N THR A 131 15.92 -9.55 -60.59
CA THR A 131 16.56 -10.27 -59.47
C THR A 131 17.82 -9.59 -58.91
N SER A 132 18.35 -8.56 -59.57
CA SER A 132 19.53 -7.82 -59.06
C SER A 132 19.18 -6.72 -58.05
N HIS A 133 17.89 -6.34 -57.97
CA HIS A 133 17.39 -5.22 -57.14
C HIS A 133 16.71 -5.68 -55.83
N GLU A 134 16.80 -6.97 -55.48
CA GLU A 134 16.36 -7.45 -54.16
C GLU A 134 17.43 -7.16 -53.09
N ASN A 135 17.02 -7.10 -51.81
CA ASN A 135 17.92 -6.93 -50.66
C ASN A 135 19.02 -8.01 -50.67
N GLY A 136 20.30 -7.61 -50.72
CA GLY A 136 21.45 -8.52 -50.91
C GLY A 136 21.78 -8.88 -52.37
N GLY A 137 21.14 -8.22 -53.35
CA GLY A 137 21.43 -8.33 -54.77
C GLY A 137 22.73 -7.63 -55.18
N ALA A 138 23.24 -7.96 -56.37
CA ALA A 138 24.52 -7.43 -56.85
C ALA A 138 24.50 -5.93 -57.24
N ASP A 139 23.31 -5.35 -57.41
CA ASP A 139 23.08 -3.94 -57.77
C ASP A 139 22.15 -3.26 -56.73
N GLU A 140 22.30 -3.66 -55.45
CA GLU A 140 21.57 -3.06 -54.35
C GLU A 140 21.94 -1.58 -54.21
N ILE A 141 20.92 -0.71 -54.21
CA ILE A 141 21.10 0.72 -54.05
C ILE A 141 21.40 1.03 -52.57
N ASN A 142 22.67 1.17 -52.23
CA ASN A 142 23.12 1.66 -50.93
C ASN A 142 23.45 3.17 -51.00
N VAL A 143 23.02 3.93 -49.99
CA VAL A 143 23.36 5.35 -49.81
C VAL A 143 24.68 5.57 -49.05
N ASP A 144 25.26 4.52 -48.47
CA ASP A 144 26.56 4.56 -47.81
C ASP A 144 27.65 5.00 -48.80
N GLY A 145 28.29 6.12 -48.48
CA GLY A 145 29.38 6.68 -49.29
C GLY A 145 28.96 7.71 -50.34
N LEU A 146 27.67 8.02 -50.48
CA LEU A 146 27.22 9.13 -51.31
C LEU A 146 27.49 10.47 -50.58
N SER A 147 28.18 11.41 -51.23
CA SER A 147 28.49 12.71 -50.61
C SER A 147 27.30 13.67 -50.69
N GLY A 148 26.71 14.00 -49.55
CA GLY A 148 25.60 14.96 -49.40
C GLY A 148 24.79 14.71 -48.13
N GLU A 149 24.01 15.70 -47.69
CA GLU A 149 23.05 15.51 -46.59
C GLU A 149 21.71 15.04 -47.16
N LEU A 150 21.16 13.96 -46.60
CA LEU A 150 19.85 13.46 -47.01
C LEU A 150 18.79 14.52 -46.66
N ALA A 151 17.87 14.80 -47.59
CA ALA A 151 16.82 15.79 -47.36
C ALA A 151 15.88 15.41 -46.20
N ASP A 152 15.68 14.10 -46.01
CA ASP A 152 14.94 13.54 -44.89
C ASP A 152 15.83 12.53 -44.14
N PRO A 153 15.84 12.53 -42.80
CA PRO A 153 16.50 11.48 -42.03
C PRO A 153 15.93 10.11 -42.39
N GLN A 154 16.79 9.14 -42.70
CA GLN A 154 16.42 7.72 -42.63
C GLN A 154 16.75 7.22 -41.22
N PRO A 155 15.82 7.31 -40.25
CA PRO A 155 16.05 6.67 -38.97
C PRO A 155 16.18 5.17 -39.22
N ALA A 156 17.31 4.58 -38.84
CA ALA A 156 17.29 3.18 -38.45
C ALA A 156 16.12 3.06 -37.47
N SER A 157 15.20 2.10 -37.66
CA SER A 157 14.14 1.87 -36.69
C SER A 157 14.82 1.71 -35.35
N LEU A 158 14.74 2.75 -34.53
CA LEU A 158 15.34 2.83 -33.21
C LEU A 158 14.71 1.66 -32.47
N ALA A 159 15.41 0.53 -32.39
CA ALA A 159 14.96 -0.59 -31.61
C ALA A 159 14.75 0.00 -30.22
N THR A 160 13.48 0.04 -29.79
CA THR A 160 13.17 0.31 -28.41
C THR A 160 14.11 -0.57 -27.61
N LEU A 161 14.85 0.04 -26.69
CA LEU A 161 15.89 -0.60 -25.87
C LEU A 161 15.33 -1.68 -24.93
N LEU A 162 14.08 -2.11 -25.17
CA LEU A 162 13.20 -2.92 -24.38
C LEU A 162 12.54 -3.88 -25.37
N ASP A 163 13.04 -5.10 -25.44
CA ASP A 163 12.35 -6.21 -26.08
C ASP A 163 11.93 -7.21 -25.00
N LEU A 164 10.88 -7.98 -25.25
CA LEU A 164 10.46 -9.05 -24.34
C LEU A 164 11.10 -10.36 -24.82
N ASP A 165 11.68 -11.15 -23.93
CA ASP A 165 12.15 -12.48 -24.29
C ASP A 165 10.99 -13.43 -24.60
N SER A 166 11.32 -14.65 -25.02
CA SER A 166 10.34 -15.69 -25.35
C SER A 166 9.47 -16.14 -24.18
N VAL A 167 9.71 -15.64 -22.96
CA VAL A 167 8.97 -15.95 -21.74
C VAL A 167 8.21 -14.72 -21.21
N GLY A 168 8.36 -13.55 -21.86
CA GLY A 168 7.68 -12.31 -21.51
C GLY A 168 8.43 -11.45 -20.48
N ASP A 169 9.73 -11.71 -20.28
CA ASP A 169 10.58 -10.89 -19.42
C ASP A 169 11.29 -9.79 -20.22
N LEU A 170 11.49 -8.64 -19.59
CA LEU A 170 12.12 -7.46 -20.19
C LEU A 170 13.62 -7.73 -20.39
N VAL A 171 14.09 -7.82 -21.65
CA VAL A 171 15.51 -8.04 -21.98
C VAL A 171 16.06 -6.87 -22.77
N PHE A 172 17.14 -6.27 -22.27
CA PHE A 172 17.94 -5.31 -23.04
C PHE A 172 18.67 -6.07 -24.14
N THR A 173 18.32 -5.82 -25.40
CA THR A 173 19.02 -6.42 -26.53
C THR A 173 20.48 -5.95 -26.51
N LYS A 174 21.41 -6.90 -26.59
CA LYS A 174 22.88 -6.75 -26.45
C LYS A 174 23.55 -5.84 -27.52
N VAL A 175 22.77 -5.11 -28.31
CA VAL A 175 23.28 -4.25 -29.38
C VAL A 175 23.55 -2.88 -28.78
N GLY A 176 24.81 -2.61 -28.47
CA GLY A 176 25.24 -1.26 -28.09
C GLY A 176 24.91 -0.25 -29.21
N PRO A 177 24.67 1.03 -28.89
CA PRO A 177 24.42 2.06 -29.89
C PRO A 177 25.59 2.18 -30.89
N PRO A 178 25.35 2.64 -32.13
CA PRO A 178 26.40 2.80 -33.13
C PRO A 178 27.55 3.67 -32.60
N GLY A 179 28.76 3.11 -32.55
CA GLY A 179 29.97 3.80 -32.06
C GLY A 179 30.35 3.52 -30.60
N ALA A 180 29.58 2.73 -29.85
CA ALA A 180 30.00 2.27 -28.53
C ALA A 180 31.15 1.26 -28.64
N THR A 181 32.23 1.48 -27.88
CA THR A 181 33.33 0.50 -27.76
C THR A 181 33.09 -0.36 -26.52
N GLN A 182 33.29 -1.68 -26.67
CA GLN A 182 33.17 -2.63 -25.58
C GLN A 182 34.49 -2.64 -24.80
N ASP A 183 34.53 -2.04 -23.60
CA ASP A 183 35.63 -2.27 -22.67
C ASP A 183 35.40 -3.63 -21.97
N SER A 184 36.40 -4.50 -21.99
CA SER A 184 36.34 -5.82 -21.38
C SER A 184 36.21 -5.82 -19.84
N ALA A 185 36.27 -4.66 -19.19
CA ALA A 185 36.15 -4.53 -17.73
C ALA A 185 35.01 -3.60 -17.24
N ALA A 186 34.35 -2.85 -18.12
CA ALA A 186 33.26 -1.94 -17.79
C ALA A 186 32.25 -1.96 -18.94
N GLY A 187 30.94 -1.95 -18.66
CA GLY A 187 29.90 -1.99 -19.70
C GLY A 187 30.01 -0.91 -20.79
N TRP A 188 29.07 -0.90 -21.73
CA TRP A 188 29.12 -0.02 -22.90
C TRP A 188 29.27 1.47 -22.52
N VAL A 189 30.28 2.15 -23.03
CA VAL A 189 30.54 3.58 -22.75
C VAL A 189 30.24 4.43 -24.00
N LEU A 190 29.50 5.53 -23.83
CA LEU A 190 29.27 6.55 -24.87
C LEU A 190 29.52 7.95 -24.29
N GLY A 191 30.65 8.56 -24.63
CA GLY A 191 31.06 9.84 -24.03
C GLY A 191 31.33 9.71 -22.52
N ASP A 192 30.78 10.63 -21.71
CA ASP A 192 30.95 10.66 -20.24
C ASP A 192 29.95 9.77 -19.48
N HIS A 193 29.17 8.93 -20.19
CA HIS A 193 28.15 8.05 -19.62
C HIS A 193 28.59 6.58 -19.66
N ILE A 194 28.56 5.92 -18.50
CA ILE A 194 28.85 4.49 -18.33
C ILE A 194 27.52 3.74 -18.18
N TYR A 195 27.24 2.80 -19.07
CA TYR A 195 26.14 1.85 -18.94
C TYR A 195 26.69 0.53 -18.43
N ASP A 196 26.85 0.41 -17.10
CA ASP A 196 27.37 -0.81 -16.49
C ASP A 196 26.25 -1.85 -16.30
N VAL A 197 26.35 -2.96 -17.03
CA VAL A 197 25.54 -4.15 -16.79
C VAL A 197 26.51 -5.20 -16.26
N THR A 198 26.81 -5.16 -14.96
CA THR A 198 27.50 -6.25 -14.28
C THR A 198 26.46 -7.26 -13.79
N PRO A 199 26.41 -8.49 -14.34
CA PRO A 199 25.73 -9.59 -13.67
C PRO A 199 26.57 -9.93 -12.44
N PHE A 200 26.01 -9.82 -11.24
CA PHE A 200 26.65 -10.43 -10.07
C PHE A 200 26.70 -11.95 -10.29
N PRO A 201 27.88 -12.58 -10.16
CA PRO A 201 27.95 -14.03 -10.14
C PRO A 201 27.34 -14.47 -8.81
N ASP A 202 26.11 -14.98 -8.86
CA ASP A 202 25.66 -16.21 -8.20
C ASP A 202 24.19 -16.21 -7.73
N ASP A 203 23.44 -15.10 -7.80
CA ASP A 203 22.09 -15.05 -7.19
C ASP A 203 20.91 -14.77 -8.15
N GLY A 204 21.07 -14.96 -9.47
CA GLY A 204 19.91 -15.04 -10.39
C GLY A 204 19.03 -13.78 -10.51
N HIS A 205 19.45 -12.62 -10.00
CA HIS A 205 18.71 -11.36 -10.09
C HIS A 205 19.60 -10.27 -10.73
N ALA A 206 19.31 -9.88 -11.97
CA ALA A 206 19.99 -8.80 -12.65
C ALA A 206 19.52 -7.44 -12.09
N ALA A 207 20.42 -6.68 -11.45
CA ALA A 207 20.21 -5.27 -11.20
C ALA A 207 21.00 -4.47 -12.25
N VAL A 208 20.35 -3.51 -12.91
CA VAL A 208 20.98 -2.62 -13.89
C VAL A 208 21.20 -1.27 -13.21
N ASP A 209 22.46 -0.86 -13.06
CA ASP A 209 22.82 0.46 -12.54
C ASP A 209 22.87 1.46 -13.73
N VAL A 210 21.91 2.38 -13.79
CA VAL A 210 21.93 3.49 -14.76
C VAL A 210 22.44 4.75 -14.06
N SER A 211 23.62 5.20 -14.45
CA SER A 211 24.22 6.44 -13.95
C SER A 211 24.05 7.57 -14.97
N ILE A 212 23.34 8.63 -14.58
CA ILE A 212 23.29 9.91 -15.30
C ILE A 212 23.89 10.99 -14.39
N GLY A 213 25.16 11.32 -14.56
CA GLY A 213 25.88 12.21 -13.65
C GLY A 213 26.05 11.64 -12.23
N ALA A 214 26.06 12.50 -11.20
CA ALA A 214 26.36 12.11 -9.81
C ALA A 214 25.23 11.36 -9.06
N ALA A 215 24.09 11.09 -9.72
CA ALA A 215 22.96 10.39 -9.11
C ALA A 215 22.77 9.01 -9.74
N ILE A 216 22.89 7.97 -8.91
CA ILE A 216 22.66 6.57 -9.30
C ILE A 216 21.16 6.26 -9.09
N TRP A 217 20.42 6.00 -10.16
CA TRP A 217 19.01 5.58 -10.08
C TRP A 217 18.91 4.06 -10.25
N ARG A 218 18.73 3.35 -9.12
CA ARG A 218 18.49 1.90 -9.09
C ARG A 218 16.98 1.61 -9.18
N LYS A 219 16.52 1.04 -10.29
CA LYS A 219 15.15 0.48 -10.37
C LYS A 219 15.20 -1.02 -10.04
N PHE A 220 14.62 -1.41 -8.92
CA PHE A 220 14.37 -2.82 -8.61
C PHE A 220 13.00 -3.22 -9.18
N THR A 221 12.98 -4.06 -10.19
CA THR A 221 11.77 -4.74 -10.68
C THR A 221 11.69 -6.13 -10.07
N GLY A 222 10.92 -6.29 -8.98
CA GLY A 222 10.72 -7.58 -8.30
C GLY A 222 10.19 -7.43 -6.86
N LEU A 223 9.77 -8.54 -6.24
CA LEU A 223 9.43 -8.60 -4.82
C LEU A 223 10.71 -8.36 -4.00
N LEU A 224 10.73 -7.29 -3.20
CA LEU A 224 11.86 -6.89 -2.33
C LEU A 224 12.18 -7.90 -1.19
N ALA A 225 11.57 -9.09 -1.21
CA ALA A 225 11.76 -10.13 -0.22
C ALA A 225 13.09 -10.86 -0.45
N GLY A 226 14.19 -10.32 0.06
CA GLY A 226 15.48 -11.03 0.05
C GLY A 226 16.73 -10.17 0.18
N LYS A 227 16.64 -8.84 0.24
CA LYS A 227 17.83 -7.98 0.41
C LYS A 227 17.86 -7.35 1.80
N ASP A 228 18.85 -7.74 2.58
CA ASP A 228 19.08 -7.33 3.97
C ASP A 228 19.57 -5.87 4.13
N ILE A 229 19.73 -5.11 3.04
CA ILE A 229 20.24 -3.74 3.08
C ILE A 229 19.48 -2.86 2.08
N ILE A 230 18.48 -2.13 2.56
CA ILE A 230 17.95 -0.93 1.92
C ILE A 230 18.50 0.24 2.74
N VAL A 231 19.47 0.99 2.21
CA VAL A 231 20.16 2.04 3.01
C VAL A 231 19.25 3.26 3.24
N THR A 232 18.37 3.58 2.29
CA THR A 232 17.21 4.47 2.51
C THR A 232 16.34 4.41 1.25
N ALA A 233 15.08 4.02 1.40
CA ALA A 233 14.06 4.20 0.36
C ALA A 233 12.99 5.11 0.96
N ASP A 234 12.91 6.34 0.45
CA ASP A 234 11.81 7.23 0.82
C ASP A 234 10.51 6.62 0.29
N ILE A 235 9.62 6.25 1.21
CA ILE A 235 8.23 5.97 0.84
C ILE A 235 7.60 7.35 0.66
N THR A 236 7.19 7.68 -0.56
CA THR A 236 6.52 8.96 -0.81
C THR A 236 5.26 9.08 0.05
N ASP A 237 4.92 10.30 0.44
CA ASP A 237 3.69 10.58 1.22
C ASP A 237 2.48 9.87 0.59
N ASP A 238 1.57 9.39 1.45
CA ASP A 238 0.34 8.67 1.09
C ASP A 238 0.51 7.32 0.35
N ASN A 239 1.74 6.82 0.12
CA ASN A 239 1.93 5.51 -0.54
C ASN A 239 1.59 4.30 0.34
N VAL A 240 1.47 4.46 1.66
CA VAL A 240 0.97 3.41 2.56
C VAL A 240 -0.55 3.58 2.67
N THR A 241 -1.28 2.93 1.76
CA THR A 241 -2.74 3.00 1.70
C THR A 241 -3.40 1.95 2.60
N ASP A 242 -4.67 2.15 2.96
CA ASP A 242 -5.46 1.17 3.73
C ASP A 242 -5.46 -0.22 3.09
N ALA A 243 -5.49 -0.30 1.75
CA ALA A 243 -5.41 -1.57 1.02
C ALA A 243 -4.07 -2.30 1.21
N LYS A 244 -2.97 -1.56 1.36
CA LYS A 244 -1.63 -2.12 1.67
C LYS A 244 -1.51 -2.55 3.14
N LEU A 245 -2.40 -2.06 3.99
CA LEU A 245 -2.52 -2.40 5.42
C LEU A 245 -3.63 -3.44 5.69
N ALA A 246 -4.37 -3.88 4.65
CA ALA A 246 -5.54 -4.76 4.78
C ALA A 246 -5.21 -6.18 5.27
N GLU A 247 -3.96 -6.63 5.10
CA GLU A 247 -3.47 -7.94 5.56
C GLU A 247 -3.05 -7.94 7.06
N MET A 248 -3.20 -6.82 7.78
CA MET A 248 -2.96 -6.81 9.21
C MET A 248 -4.01 -7.69 9.92
N PRO A 249 -3.59 -8.62 10.81
CA PRO A 249 -4.53 -9.46 11.55
C PRO A 249 -5.57 -8.62 12.30
N THR A 250 -6.80 -9.11 12.36
CA THR A 250 -7.90 -8.38 13.02
C THR A 250 -7.54 -8.06 14.48
N ARG A 251 -7.83 -6.83 14.91
CA ARG A 251 -7.57 -6.32 16.28
C ARG A 251 -6.08 -6.25 16.68
N THR A 252 -5.18 -6.11 15.71
CA THR A 252 -3.76 -5.87 15.98
C THR A 252 -3.39 -4.43 15.69
N ILE A 253 -2.58 -3.83 16.57
CA ILE A 253 -1.90 -2.56 16.34
C ILE A 253 -0.41 -2.90 16.21
N LYS A 254 0.27 -2.32 15.21
CA LYS A 254 1.71 -2.48 15.06
C LYS A 254 2.42 -1.48 15.96
N GLY A 255 3.36 -1.93 16.77
CA GLY A 255 4.10 -1.05 17.66
C GLY A 255 5.21 -1.76 18.40
N ASN A 256 5.78 -1.07 19.38
CA ASN A 256 6.79 -1.60 20.30
C ASN A 256 6.47 -1.05 21.69
N ASP A 257 6.19 -1.94 22.63
CA ASP A 257 5.89 -1.64 24.03
C ASP A 257 7.08 -1.97 24.96
N ASP A 258 8.22 -2.40 24.39
CA ASP A 258 9.48 -2.53 25.10
C ASP A 258 10.19 -1.16 25.22
N ALA A 259 10.89 -0.95 26.34
CA ALA A 259 11.69 0.25 26.58
C ALA A 259 12.90 0.34 25.63
N ALA A 260 13.31 -0.78 25.02
CA ALA A 260 14.38 -0.85 24.02
C ALA A 260 13.86 -0.66 22.59
N THR A 261 14.70 -0.10 21.71
CA THR A 261 14.41 -0.05 20.27
C THR A 261 14.33 -1.46 19.69
N ALA A 262 13.18 -1.81 19.10
CA ALA A 262 12.93 -3.10 18.47
C ALA A 262 12.12 -2.96 17.17
N ASN A 263 12.03 -4.05 16.41
CA ASN A 263 11.17 -4.11 15.22
C ASN A 263 9.68 -4.03 15.64
N PRO A 264 8.81 -3.36 14.85
CA PRO A 264 7.37 -3.32 15.15
C PRO A 264 6.75 -4.72 15.23
N GLN A 265 6.08 -5.02 16.33
CA GLN A 265 5.38 -6.27 16.59
C GLN A 265 3.86 -6.09 16.58
N ASN A 266 3.12 -7.20 16.55
CA ASN A 266 1.68 -7.18 16.82
C ASN A 266 1.48 -6.96 18.32
N LEU A 267 1.03 -5.78 18.71
CA LEU A 267 0.64 -5.54 20.09
C LEU A 267 -0.68 -6.25 20.38
N THR A 268 -0.70 -6.98 21.48
CA THR A 268 -1.90 -7.55 22.07
C THR A 268 -2.78 -6.44 22.64
N VAL A 269 -4.07 -6.74 22.82
CA VAL A 269 -5.00 -5.82 23.47
C VAL A 269 -4.56 -5.44 24.89
N ALA A 270 -3.84 -6.32 25.59
CA ALA A 270 -3.34 -6.05 26.93
C ALA A 270 -2.20 -5.01 26.91
N GLU A 271 -1.25 -5.18 26.00
CA GLU A 271 -0.11 -4.26 25.84
C GLU A 271 -0.59 -2.87 25.39
N VAL A 272 -1.51 -2.80 24.42
CA VAL A 272 -2.12 -1.53 24.00
C VAL A 272 -2.87 -0.85 25.16
N LYS A 273 -3.60 -1.61 25.99
CA LYS A 273 -4.30 -1.06 27.15
C LYS A 273 -3.34 -0.51 28.19
N ALA A 274 -2.22 -1.20 28.43
CA ALA A 274 -1.20 -0.70 29.35
C ALA A 274 -0.59 0.62 28.86
N MET A 275 -0.44 0.81 27.55
CA MET A 275 0.08 2.05 26.97
C MET A 275 -0.88 3.24 27.06
N LEU A 276 -2.20 2.99 27.08
CA LEU A 276 -3.21 4.05 27.11
C LEU A 276 -3.45 4.62 28.52
N GLY A 277 -2.96 3.92 29.55
CA GLY A 277 -3.17 4.26 30.96
C GLY A 277 -4.64 4.15 31.40
N PHE A 278 -4.90 4.37 32.69
CA PHE A 278 -6.27 4.37 33.22
C PHE A 278 -7.03 5.65 32.85
N PRO A 279 -8.38 5.59 32.71
CA PRO A 279 -9.18 6.79 32.43
C PRO A 279 -9.09 7.82 33.57
N PRO A 280 -9.42 9.10 33.30
CA PRO A 280 -9.47 10.11 34.34
C PRO A 280 -10.36 9.69 35.53
N GLN A 281 -9.88 10.00 36.73
CA GLN A 281 -10.49 9.67 38.01
C GLN A 281 -10.68 8.16 38.25
N HIS A 282 -9.95 7.29 37.54
CA HIS A 282 -10.08 5.84 37.73
C HIS A 282 -9.74 5.42 39.16
N ILE A 283 -10.56 4.52 39.71
CA ILE A 283 -10.31 3.82 40.96
C ILE A 283 -11.01 2.47 40.93
N ASN A 284 -10.29 1.41 41.30
CA ASN A 284 -10.78 0.04 41.39
C ASN A 284 -10.03 -0.67 42.53
N GLY A 285 -10.72 -1.48 43.34
CA GLY A 285 -10.15 -2.03 44.58
C GLY A 285 -9.87 -0.94 45.62
N LEU A 286 -8.77 -1.03 46.36
CA LEU A 286 -8.39 -0.01 47.38
C LEU A 286 -9.49 0.23 48.43
N GLU A 287 -10.24 -0.82 48.80
CA GLU A 287 -11.25 -0.74 49.84
C GLU A 287 -10.59 -0.55 51.22
N LEU A 288 -11.22 0.29 52.04
CA LEU A 288 -10.77 0.55 53.39
C LEU A 288 -11.36 -0.48 54.35
N ALA A 289 -10.53 -1.00 55.26
CA ALA A 289 -10.96 -1.88 56.32
C ALA A 289 -10.41 -1.39 57.67
N PHE A 290 -11.28 -1.28 58.66
CA PHE A 290 -10.83 -1.14 60.04
C PHE A 290 -9.97 -2.35 60.42
N ASN A 291 -8.77 -2.09 60.96
CA ASN A 291 -7.85 -3.14 61.40
C ASN A 291 -7.68 -3.07 62.92
N THR A 292 -7.29 -1.90 63.43
CA THR A 292 -7.21 -1.64 64.87
C THR A 292 -7.67 -0.23 65.18
N VAL A 293 -7.76 0.10 66.47
CA VAL A 293 -8.09 1.46 66.94
C VAL A 293 -7.13 2.54 66.45
N SER A 294 -5.97 2.19 65.90
CA SER A 294 -5.00 3.16 65.35
C SER A 294 -4.61 2.85 63.91
N THR A 295 -5.15 1.80 63.28
CA THR A 295 -4.76 1.39 61.94
C THR A 295 -5.94 1.09 61.03
N VAL A 296 -5.79 1.46 59.76
CA VAL A 296 -6.70 1.13 58.67
C VAL A 296 -5.93 0.39 57.58
N ASP A 297 -6.48 -0.72 57.12
CA ASP A 297 -5.96 -1.45 55.98
C ASP A 297 -6.62 -0.95 54.69
N ILE A 298 -5.86 -0.94 53.60
CA ILE A 298 -6.31 -0.63 52.25
C ILE A 298 -6.02 -1.85 51.39
N SER A 299 -7.07 -2.44 50.83
CA SER A 299 -6.99 -3.60 49.95
C SER A 299 -6.13 -3.33 48.71
N VAL A 300 -5.74 -4.42 48.03
CA VAL A 300 -5.08 -4.33 46.73
C VAL A 300 -5.99 -3.61 45.73
N GLY A 301 -5.42 -2.82 44.83
CA GLY A 301 -6.17 -2.12 43.81
C GLY A 301 -5.31 -1.16 43.00
N GLU A 302 -6.00 -0.38 42.17
CA GLU A 302 -5.39 0.48 41.17
C GLU A 302 -6.20 1.78 41.04
N CYS A 303 -5.51 2.87 40.74
CA CYS A 303 -6.14 4.18 40.58
C CYS A 303 -5.31 5.11 39.69
N ARG A 304 -5.95 6.18 39.24
CA ARG A 304 -5.27 7.34 38.67
C ARG A 304 -4.89 8.31 39.78
N ASP A 305 -3.71 8.91 39.71
CA ASP A 305 -3.27 9.94 40.66
C ASP A 305 -4.19 11.18 40.64
N SER A 306 -4.00 12.09 41.59
CA SER A 306 -4.84 13.28 41.76
C SER A 306 -4.76 14.27 40.59
N THR A 307 -3.74 14.18 39.73
CA THR A 307 -3.58 15.02 38.53
C THR A 307 -4.06 14.35 37.24
N ASP A 308 -4.59 13.13 37.33
CA ASP A 308 -4.97 12.30 36.19
C ASP A 308 -3.83 12.01 35.18
N ALA A 309 -2.57 12.09 35.63
CA ALA A 309 -1.38 11.97 34.80
C ALA A 309 -0.65 10.62 34.93
N PHE A 310 -0.79 9.92 36.06
CA PHE A 310 -0.08 8.68 36.34
C PHE A 310 -1.00 7.61 36.95
N ASP A 311 -0.72 6.36 36.61
CA ASP A 311 -1.38 5.19 37.21
C ASP A 311 -0.62 4.76 38.45
N ILE A 312 -1.36 4.44 39.52
CA ILE A 312 -0.83 3.92 40.78
C ILE A 312 -1.47 2.55 41.02
N VAL A 313 -0.65 1.51 41.10
CA VAL A 313 -1.08 0.12 41.32
C VAL A 313 -0.43 -0.42 42.58
N THR A 314 -1.23 -0.89 43.54
CA THR A 314 -0.70 -1.46 44.78
C THR A 314 -0.32 -2.93 44.57
N GLY A 315 0.84 -3.34 45.10
CA GLY A 315 1.32 -4.73 45.01
C GLY A 315 0.82 -5.66 46.13
N GLY A 316 0.11 -5.11 47.12
CA GLY A 316 -0.33 -5.79 48.33
C GLY A 316 -1.20 -4.89 49.20
N VAL A 317 -1.76 -5.46 50.27
CA VAL A 317 -2.52 -4.69 51.27
C VAL A 317 -1.58 -3.70 51.95
N LEU A 318 -2.01 -2.44 52.06
CA LEU A 318 -1.29 -1.37 52.75
C LEU A 318 -1.96 -1.10 54.10
N THR A 319 -1.19 -0.85 55.15
CA THR A 319 -1.72 -0.53 56.48
C THR A 319 -1.28 0.87 56.87
N ALA A 320 -2.21 1.82 56.97
CA ALA A 320 -1.91 3.16 57.47
C ALA A 320 -2.08 3.23 58.99
N ASN A 321 -1.14 3.88 59.69
CA ASN A 321 -1.12 3.98 61.14
C ASN A 321 -1.21 5.44 61.61
N LEU A 322 -2.29 5.76 62.32
CA LEU A 322 -2.58 7.11 62.80
C LEU A 322 -1.78 7.49 64.05
N ALA A 323 -1.32 6.51 64.84
CA ALA A 323 -0.55 6.72 66.07
C ALA A 323 0.92 7.11 65.82
N LEU A 324 1.35 7.16 64.55
CA LEU A 324 2.71 7.49 64.13
C LEU A 324 2.64 8.57 63.05
N SER A 325 3.69 9.39 62.90
CA SER A 325 3.71 10.47 61.89
C SER A 325 5.05 10.66 61.18
N GLY A 326 5.01 11.39 60.05
CA GLY A 326 6.18 11.91 59.33
C GLY A 326 6.84 10.97 58.34
N ALA A 327 6.21 9.84 58.00
CA ALA A 327 6.72 8.87 57.03
C ALA A 327 5.59 8.11 56.32
N ALA A 328 5.94 7.31 55.32
CA ALA A 328 4.99 6.46 54.61
C ALA A 328 4.26 5.49 55.57
N ASN A 329 3.03 5.13 55.21
CA ASN A 329 2.10 4.29 55.96
C ASN A 329 1.66 4.87 57.31
N ARG A 330 1.72 6.20 57.47
CA ARG A 330 1.50 6.91 58.74
C ARG A 330 0.78 8.24 58.51
N LEU A 331 0.56 9.02 59.57
CA LEU A 331 0.12 10.41 59.48
C LEU A 331 1.20 11.26 58.78
N ASP A 332 0.80 12.12 57.86
CA ASP A 332 1.69 12.91 57.01
C ASP A 332 2.52 13.92 57.81
N THR A 333 1.90 14.63 58.73
CA THR A 333 2.54 15.64 59.57
C THR A 333 1.86 15.77 60.93
N GLY A 334 2.55 16.43 61.86
CA GLY A 334 2.00 16.71 63.19
C GLY A 334 1.79 15.45 64.04
N ALA A 335 0.80 15.52 64.92
CA ALA A 335 0.41 14.45 65.82
C ALA A 335 -1.11 14.24 65.72
N GLU A 336 -1.56 13.03 66.07
CA GLU A 336 -2.97 12.68 66.09
C GLU A 336 -3.76 13.60 67.05
N ALA A 337 -4.67 14.39 66.49
CA ALA A 337 -5.73 15.08 67.21
C ALA A 337 -6.96 14.16 67.37
N ALA A 338 -7.60 14.19 68.53
CA ALA A 338 -8.84 13.48 68.82
C ALA A 338 -10.04 14.11 68.09
N ASP A 339 -11.14 13.36 67.95
CA ASP A 339 -12.39 13.82 67.28
C ASP A 339 -12.15 14.46 65.90
N THR A 340 -11.24 13.87 65.12
CA THR A 340 -10.71 14.47 63.90
C THR A 340 -10.84 13.52 62.71
N TRP A 341 -11.13 14.12 61.55
CA TRP A 341 -11.16 13.43 60.26
C TRP A 341 -9.77 13.40 59.63
N TYR A 342 -9.37 12.24 59.16
CA TYR A 342 -8.16 12.03 58.37
C TYR A 342 -8.53 11.44 57.02
N ALA A 343 -8.12 12.12 55.97
CA ALA A 343 -8.15 11.61 54.62
C ALA A 343 -7.11 10.48 54.50
N VAL A 344 -7.51 9.41 53.83
CA VAL A 344 -6.69 8.26 53.49
C VAL A 344 -6.25 8.42 52.05
N HIS A 345 -4.94 8.33 51.84
CA HIS A 345 -4.33 8.44 50.53
C HIS A 345 -3.50 7.21 50.20
N ILE A 346 -3.45 6.89 48.92
CA ILE A 346 -2.36 6.10 48.33
C ILE A 346 -1.34 7.08 47.77
N ILE A 347 -0.06 6.82 47.97
CA ILE A 347 1.07 7.64 47.53
C ILE A 347 2.05 6.82 46.71
N ASP A 348 2.70 7.45 45.73
CA ASP A 348 3.68 6.84 44.82
C ASP A 348 4.88 7.78 44.54
N GLY A 349 6.02 7.21 44.14
CA GLY A 349 7.30 7.88 43.86
C GLY A 349 7.92 7.50 42.52
N ASP A 350 9.15 7.97 42.23
CA ASP A 350 9.86 7.61 40.99
C ASP A 350 10.51 6.21 41.13
N VAL A 351 10.04 5.26 40.32
CA VAL A 351 10.08 3.78 40.50
C VAL A 351 9.04 3.34 41.55
N PRO A 352 8.03 2.50 41.20
CA PRO A 352 6.81 2.39 42.00
C PRO A 352 7.08 1.83 43.39
N VAL A 353 7.20 2.74 44.35
CA VAL A 353 7.16 2.47 45.78
C VAL A 353 5.81 3.02 46.22
N VAL A 354 4.80 2.16 46.19
CA VAL A 354 3.43 2.54 46.55
C VAL A 354 3.23 2.31 48.05
N ALA A 355 2.67 3.31 48.74
CA ALA A 355 2.39 3.25 50.17
C ALA A 355 1.09 3.97 50.51
N SER A 356 0.66 3.91 51.77
CA SER A 356 -0.47 4.70 52.26
C SER A 356 -0.02 5.94 53.01
N LEU A 357 -0.92 6.90 53.19
CA LEU A 357 -0.70 8.10 53.98
C LEU A 357 -2.04 8.55 54.59
N LEU A 358 -2.00 9.01 55.84
CA LEU A 358 -3.13 9.68 56.47
C LEU A 358 -2.84 11.18 56.52
N SER A 359 -3.83 12.04 56.27
CA SER A 359 -3.64 13.49 56.27
C SER A 359 -4.89 14.22 56.72
N LEU A 360 -4.73 15.42 57.28
CA LEU A 360 -5.85 16.34 57.51
C LEU A 360 -6.39 16.97 56.21
N SER A 361 -5.69 16.78 55.08
CA SER A 361 -6.03 17.40 53.80
C SER A 361 -6.29 16.36 52.72
N ALA A 362 -7.52 16.31 52.20
CA ALA A 362 -7.83 15.42 51.07
C ALA A 362 -7.16 15.86 49.75
N THR A 363 -6.87 17.15 49.60
CA THR A 363 -6.41 17.76 48.33
C THR A 363 -4.94 18.16 48.32
N ALA A 364 -4.30 18.25 49.47
CA ALA A 364 -2.90 18.66 49.60
C ALA A 364 -2.22 17.99 50.81
N PRO A 365 -2.06 16.65 50.81
CA PRO A 365 -1.30 15.96 51.84
C PRO A 365 0.19 16.32 51.76
N THR A 366 0.90 16.27 52.89
CA THR A 366 2.35 16.50 52.93
C THR A 366 3.09 15.20 52.60
N LEU A 367 3.61 15.08 51.38
CA LEU A 367 4.27 13.84 50.95
C LEU A 367 5.67 13.66 51.59
N PRO A 368 6.03 12.44 52.04
CA PRO A 368 7.40 12.13 52.42
C PRO A 368 8.35 12.26 51.21
N ALA A 369 9.64 12.55 51.46
CA ALA A 369 10.59 13.03 50.45
C ALA A 369 10.77 12.19 49.16
N THR A 370 10.42 10.90 49.17
CA THR A 370 10.52 10.00 48.01
C THR A 370 9.24 9.86 47.20
N TYR A 371 8.13 10.45 47.66
CA TYR A 371 6.82 10.33 47.04
C TYR A 371 6.43 11.67 46.41
N THR A 372 5.90 11.60 45.20
CA THR A 372 5.58 12.78 44.38
C THR A 372 4.13 12.79 43.91
N ARG A 373 3.43 11.66 44.06
CA ARG A 373 2.07 11.45 43.57
C ARG A 373 1.19 10.95 44.70
N PHE A 374 -0.10 11.28 44.66
CA PHE A 374 -1.09 10.78 45.62
C PHE A 374 -2.47 10.64 45.01
N ARG A 375 -3.29 9.79 45.60
CA ARG A 375 -4.73 9.69 45.35
C ARG A 375 -5.48 9.58 46.65
N HIS A 376 -6.49 10.43 46.84
CA HIS A 376 -7.44 10.30 47.94
C HIS A 376 -8.36 9.10 47.70
N VAL A 377 -8.44 8.19 48.66
CA VAL A 377 -9.18 6.93 48.56
C VAL A 377 -10.22 6.74 49.66
N GLY A 378 -10.27 7.66 50.63
CA GLY A 378 -11.38 7.78 51.55
C GLY A 378 -11.05 8.51 52.82
N TRP A 379 -11.88 8.34 53.85
CA TRP A 379 -11.73 9.03 55.12
C TRP A 379 -11.80 8.03 56.28
N VAL A 380 -11.15 8.38 57.38
CA VAL A 380 -11.33 7.73 58.69
C VAL A 380 -11.46 8.81 59.75
N ARG A 381 -12.22 8.52 60.80
CA ARG A 381 -12.39 9.41 61.96
C ARG A 381 -11.97 8.73 63.23
N ASN A 382 -11.27 9.44 64.10
CA ASN A 382 -11.06 9.01 65.48
C ASN A 382 -12.02 9.72 66.44
N ASN A 383 -12.20 9.14 67.63
CA ASN A 383 -13.04 9.70 68.69
C ASN A 383 -12.22 10.49 69.73
N SER A 384 -12.89 10.93 70.79
CA SER A 384 -12.29 11.67 71.90
C SER A 384 -11.19 10.93 72.66
N SER A 385 -11.09 9.62 72.50
CA SER A 385 -10.03 8.77 73.05
C SER A 385 -8.95 8.40 72.02
N SER A 386 -8.94 9.05 70.84
CA SER A 386 -8.03 8.75 69.73
C SER A 386 -8.13 7.30 69.22
N ASN A 387 -9.32 6.70 69.33
CA ASN A 387 -9.61 5.43 68.68
C ASN A 387 -10.35 5.69 67.38
N ILE A 388 -9.84 5.16 66.27
CA ILE A 388 -10.56 5.10 64.99
C ILE A 388 -11.93 4.45 65.23
N LEU A 389 -12.98 5.10 64.73
CA LEU A 389 -14.33 4.56 64.73
C LEU A 389 -14.34 3.30 63.87
N GLU A 390 -14.81 2.18 64.41
CA GLU A 390 -14.90 0.94 63.65
C GLU A 390 -15.94 1.08 62.54
N PHE A 391 -15.60 0.57 61.35
CA PHE A 391 -16.44 0.68 60.17
C PHE A 391 -16.26 -0.51 59.25
N ILE A 392 -17.25 -0.72 58.39
CA ILE A 392 -17.12 -1.55 57.19
C ILE A 392 -17.30 -0.67 55.97
N MET A 393 -16.60 -1.03 54.90
CA MET A 393 -16.82 -0.44 53.59
C MET A 393 -17.61 -1.42 52.73
N VAL A 394 -18.70 -0.96 52.15
CA VAL A 394 -19.59 -1.74 51.28
C VAL A 394 -19.67 -1.04 49.92
N GLY A 395 -19.83 -1.83 48.86
CA GLY A 395 -19.81 -1.35 47.48
C GLY A 395 -18.45 -1.49 46.83
N ALA A 396 -18.32 -0.98 45.61
CA ALA A 396 -17.12 -1.08 44.78
C ALA A 396 -16.92 0.22 43.98
N ASP A 397 -15.72 0.39 43.40
CA ASP A 397 -15.39 1.48 42.48
C ASP A 397 -15.69 2.88 43.04
N ARG A 398 -16.56 3.67 42.42
CA ARG A 398 -16.91 5.03 42.89
C ARG A 398 -18.14 5.06 43.79
N GLU A 399 -18.85 3.93 43.93
CA GLU A 399 -20.06 3.83 44.73
C GLU A 399 -19.75 3.08 46.03
N ARG A 400 -19.08 3.78 46.94
CA ARG A 400 -18.62 3.23 48.22
C ARG A 400 -19.40 3.83 49.37
N ILE A 401 -19.81 2.98 50.30
CA ILE A 401 -20.51 3.34 51.53
C ILE A 401 -19.63 2.92 52.70
N ILE A 402 -19.42 3.84 53.64
CA ILE A 402 -18.82 3.54 54.93
C ILE A 402 -19.97 3.43 55.93
N GLU A 403 -20.09 2.29 56.60
CA GLU A 403 -21.06 2.08 57.68
C GLU A 403 -20.33 1.85 59.00
N TYR A 404 -20.65 2.65 60.00
CA TYR A 404 -20.05 2.49 61.32
C TYR A 404 -20.52 1.21 62.01
N GLN A 405 -19.59 0.50 62.64
CA GLN A 405 -19.82 -0.76 63.33
C GLN A 405 -19.41 -0.66 64.80
N ASN A 406 -20.00 -1.49 65.65
CA ASN A 406 -19.64 -1.66 67.07
C ASN A 406 -19.51 -0.36 67.90
N VAL A 407 -20.10 0.72 67.40
CA VAL A 407 -20.25 2.00 68.07
C VAL A 407 -21.59 2.04 68.78
N THR A 408 -21.63 2.63 69.98
CA THR A 408 -22.91 2.77 70.67
C THR A 408 -23.77 3.78 69.93
N ARG A 409 -25.10 3.60 69.94
CA ARG A 409 -26.04 4.57 69.35
C ARG A 409 -25.87 5.99 69.89
N VAL A 410 -25.32 6.16 71.09
CA VAL A 410 -25.02 7.48 71.65
C VAL A 410 -23.89 8.17 70.87
N ASN A 411 -22.88 7.43 70.41
CA ASN A 411 -21.76 7.97 69.65
C ASN A 411 -22.13 8.34 68.21
N LEU A 412 -23.21 7.75 67.67
CA LEU A 412 -23.70 8.05 66.33
C LEU A 412 -24.75 9.16 66.29
N ARG A 413 -25.10 9.74 67.44
CA ARG A 413 -26.18 10.71 67.56
C ARG A 413 -25.71 12.10 67.15
N VAL A 414 -26.34 12.66 66.13
CA VAL A 414 -26.10 14.03 65.62
C VAL A 414 -27.14 15.03 66.11
N LEU A 415 -28.31 14.55 66.53
CA LEU A 415 -29.35 15.35 67.17
C LEU A 415 -29.92 14.56 68.35
N ASN A 416 -30.05 15.23 69.49
CA ASN A 416 -30.59 14.64 70.73
C ASN A 416 -31.83 15.42 71.16
N ASN A 417 -32.98 14.75 71.24
CA ASN A 417 -34.27 15.32 71.62
C ASN A 417 -34.63 16.62 70.87
N GLY A 418 -34.49 16.62 69.55
CA GLY A 418 -34.82 17.78 68.72
C GLY A 418 -36.33 18.01 68.63
N SER A 419 -36.81 19.14 69.12
CA SER A 419 -38.24 19.47 69.21
C SER A 419 -38.66 20.68 68.35
N ALA A 420 -37.82 21.08 67.39
CA ALA A 420 -38.06 22.27 66.56
C ALA A 420 -39.17 22.04 65.53
N THR A 421 -40.19 22.89 65.53
CA THR A 421 -41.31 22.84 64.57
C THR A 421 -41.03 23.59 63.27
N ALA A 422 -40.09 24.55 63.31
CA ALA A 422 -39.51 25.15 62.12
C ALA A 422 -38.31 24.33 61.65
N MET A 423 -38.10 24.25 60.33
CA MET A 423 -36.93 23.57 59.77
C MET A 423 -35.65 24.19 60.34
N THR A 424 -34.86 23.37 61.04
CA THR A 424 -33.68 23.80 61.79
C THR A 424 -32.47 22.98 61.36
N THR A 425 -31.33 23.64 61.22
CA THR A 425 -30.07 23.02 60.80
C THR A 425 -29.53 22.03 61.83
N VAL A 426 -29.00 20.92 61.35
CA VAL A 426 -28.23 19.93 62.10
C VAL A 426 -26.92 19.72 61.35
N ALA A 427 -25.81 19.94 62.06
CA ALA A 427 -24.48 19.67 61.53
C ALA A 427 -24.17 18.17 61.64
N LEU A 428 -23.67 17.59 60.56
CA LEU A 428 -23.28 16.19 60.48
C LEU A 428 -21.77 15.99 60.38
N ASN A 429 -20.98 17.07 60.39
CA ASN A 429 -19.52 17.03 60.22
C ASN A 429 -18.75 16.18 61.26
N THR A 430 -19.41 15.77 62.34
CA THR A 430 -18.87 14.84 63.33
C THR A 430 -18.90 13.38 62.87
N LEU A 431 -19.69 13.02 61.86
CA LEU A 431 -19.85 11.65 61.36
C LEU A 431 -19.96 11.56 59.82
N VAL A 432 -20.03 12.70 59.15
CA VAL A 432 -19.90 12.87 57.70
C VAL A 432 -18.62 13.65 57.38
N PRO A 433 -17.72 13.14 56.53
CA PRO A 433 -16.48 13.83 56.19
C PRO A 433 -16.71 14.99 55.20
N PRO A 434 -15.74 15.93 55.08
CA PRO A 434 -15.87 17.15 54.28
C PRO A 434 -16.17 16.98 52.78
N THR A 435 -15.88 15.82 52.18
CA THR A 435 -16.12 15.58 50.74
C THR A 435 -17.33 14.69 50.48
N ALA A 436 -17.99 14.16 51.51
CA ALA A 436 -19.17 13.33 51.33
C ALA A 436 -20.37 14.20 50.94
N GLN A 437 -21.11 13.75 49.91
CA GLN A 437 -22.33 14.41 49.43
C GLN A 437 -23.61 13.75 49.92
N LYS A 438 -23.50 12.56 50.53
CA LYS A 438 -24.63 11.78 51.00
C LYS A 438 -24.29 11.08 52.32
N ALA A 439 -25.22 11.10 53.26
CA ALA A 439 -25.14 10.42 54.55
C ALA A 439 -26.16 9.28 54.61
N LEU A 440 -25.85 8.23 55.37
CA LEU A 440 -26.74 7.12 55.70
C LEU A 440 -27.30 7.38 57.11
N MET A 441 -28.55 7.82 57.18
CA MET A 441 -29.14 8.31 58.41
C MET A 441 -30.24 7.40 58.94
N ASN A 442 -30.52 7.57 60.22
CA ASN A 442 -31.65 6.97 60.91
C ASN A 442 -32.27 8.00 61.85
N GLY A 443 -33.59 8.07 61.88
CA GLY A 443 -34.32 8.96 62.78
C GLY A 443 -35.23 8.16 63.70
N LEU A 444 -35.30 8.57 64.96
CA LEU A 444 -36.19 8.00 65.96
C LEU A 444 -36.95 9.13 66.65
N ALA A 445 -38.25 9.20 66.38
CA ALA A 445 -39.14 10.11 67.09
C ALA A 445 -39.57 9.48 68.41
N LEU A 446 -39.17 10.11 69.52
CA LEU A 446 -39.52 9.75 70.89
C LEU A 446 -40.54 10.76 71.41
N ASN A 447 -41.79 10.35 71.68
CA ASN A 447 -42.67 10.92 72.72
C ASN A 447 -44.12 10.42 72.66
N THR A 448 -44.87 10.75 73.73
CA THR A 448 -46.21 10.30 74.16
C THR A 448 -47.41 10.84 73.38
N SER A 449 -47.20 11.44 72.20
CA SER A 449 -48.23 12.05 71.34
C SER A 449 -48.74 11.08 70.26
N ASP A 450 -50.00 11.21 69.87
CA ASP A 450 -50.61 10.42 68.79
C ASP A 450 -50.14 10.86 67.37
N ASP A 451 -49.52 12.04 67.26
CA ASP A 451 -48.89 12.59 66.06
C ASP A 451 -47.37 12.66 66.24
N ARG A 452 -46.65 11.79 65.54
CA ARG A 452 -45.19 11.62 65.58
C ARG A 452 -44.54 11.99 64.24
N ASN A 453 -45.15 12.91 63.49
CA ASN A 453 -44.67 13.31 62.18
C ASN A 453 -43.43 14.21 62.28
N TRP A 454 -42.44 13.93 61.46
CA TRP A 454 -41.21 14.70 61.32
C TRP A 454 -40.75 14.70 59.87
N ALA A 455 -39.86 15.63 59.54
CA ALA A 455 -39.28 15.73 58.21
C ALA A 455 -37.79 16.01 58.31
N ILE A 456 -37.07 15.60 57.27
CA ILE A 456 -35.66 15.90 57.09
C ILE A 456 -35.40 16.19 55.62
N ALA A 457 -34.53 17.16 55.36
CA ALA A 457 -34.18 17.56 54.00
C ALA A 457 -32.72 18.00 53.90
N HIS A 458 -32.29 18.21 52.65
CA HIS A 458 -31.00 18.81 52.33
C HIS A 458 -30.80 20.14 53.08
N GLY A 459 -29.58 20.43 53.54
CA GLY A 459 -29.28 21.60 54.38
C GLY A 459 -29.75 22.96 53.80
N ASP A 460 -29.85 23.05 52.47
CA ASP A 460 -30.29 24.27 51.79
C ASP A 460 -31.81 24.33 51.52
N SER A 461 -32.59 23.39 52.06
CA SER A 461 -34.06 23.36 51.88
C SER A 461 -34.72 24.52 52.61
N THR A 462 -35.54 25.28 51.88
CA THR A 462 -36.32 26.40 52.39
C THR A 462 -37.80 26.08 52.58
N LEU A 463 -38.22 24.85 52.26
CA LEU A 463 -39.61 24.43 52.37
C LEU A 463 -40.03 24.31 53.84
N ALA A 464 -41.31 24.53 54.13
CA ALA A 464 -41.83 24.27 55.46
C ALA A 464 -41.85 22.75 55.75
N GLN A 465 -41.84 22.36 57.03
CA GLN A 465 -41.89 20.96 57.48
C GLN A 465 -43.03 20.16 56.82
N GLY A 466 -44.18 20.81 56.60
CA GLY A 466 -45.36 20.24 55.96
C GLY A 466 -45.19 19.92 54.47
N ASP A 467 -44.29 20.64 53.80
CA ASP A 467 -44.12 20.61 52.34
C ASP A 467 -42.87 19.83 51.93
N GLN A 468 -42.12 19.28 52.90
CA GLN A 468 -40.92 18.51 52.60
C GLN A 468 -41.27 17.22 51.85
N PRO A 469 -40.46 16.80 50.87
CA PRO A 469 -40.70 15.56 50.12
C PRO A 469 -40.41 14.30 50.95
N ARG A 470 -39.58 14.43 52.00
CA ARG A 470 -39.19 13.33 52.89
C ARG A 470 -39.75 13.56 54.28
N ARG A 471 -40.99 13.09 54.47
CA ARG A 471 -41.74 13.13 55.73
C ARG A 471 -41.86 11.72 56.27
N PHE A 472 -41.59 11.57 57.56
CA PHE A 472 -41.56 10.31 58.29
C PHE A 472 -42.47 10.44 59.52
N GLY A 473 -43.03 9.34 60.02
CA GLY A 473 -43.94 9.35 61.18
C GLY A 473 -45.36 8.87 60.86
N MET A 474 -46.23 8.85 61.88
CA MET A 474 -47.59 8.31 61.81
C MET A 474 -48.61 9.20 62.53
N ASN A 475 -49.86 9.16 62.07
CA ASN A 475 -51.06 9.39 62.91
C ASN A 475 -51.52 8.03 63.47
N LYS A 476 -51.73 7.93 64.80
CA LYS A 476 -52.14 6.70 65.51
C LYS A 476 -53.38 5.97 64.93
N ASP A 477 -54.26 6.67 64.22
CA ASP A 477 -55.55 6.12 63.76
C ASP A 477 -55.49 5.18 62.55
N ALA A 478 -54.33 4.99 61.91
CA ALA A 478 -54.21 4.28 60.63
C ALA A 478 -53.40 2.96 60.67
N GLY A 479 -53.08 2.40 61.85
CA GLY A 479 -52.51 1.05 61.97
C GLY A 479 -51.20 0.78 61.21
N GLY A 480 -50.39 1.82 60.94
CA GLY A 480 -49.15 1.69 60.19
C GLY A 480 -47.93 1.31 61.03
N PHE A 481 -46.88 0.86 60.34
CA PHE A 481 -45.56 0.50 60.87
C PHE A 481 -44.67 1.72 61.15
N ASP A 482 -44.13 1.85 62.37
CA ASP A 482 -43.14 2.87 62.72
C ASP A 482 -41.85 2.65 61.91
N LEU A 483 -41.57 3.53 60.94
CA LEU A 483 -40.31 3.48 60.18
C LEU A 483 -39.13 4.06 60.97
N GLY A 484 -39.35 4.53 62.21
CA GLY A 484 -38.30 4.97 63.12
C GLY A 484 -37.36 3.82 63.45
N GLY A 485 -36.25 3.72 62.73
CA GLY A 485 -35.31 2.62 62.83
C GLY A 485 -34.79 2.07 61.51
N ILE A 486 -35.40 2.39 60.37
CA ILE A 486 -34.90 1.97 59.05
C ILE A 486 -33.89 3.00 58.52
N PRO A 487 -32.67 2.59 58.14
CA PRO A 487 -31.69 3.47 57.51
C PRO A 487 -32.20 4.05 56.19
N PHE A 488 -31.90 5.32 55.92
CA PHE A 488 -32.18 5.98 54.65
C PHE A 488 -31.00 6.86 54.23
N ASP A 489 -30.79 7.03 52.93
CA ASP A 489 -29.74 7.91 52.41
C ASP A 489 -30.26 9.34 52.24
N ILE A 490 -29.46 10.36 52.53
CA ILE A 490 -29.83 11.77 52.32
C ILE A 490 -28.67 12.62 51.83
N LEU A 491 -28.95 13.49 50.86
CA LEU A 491 -27.97 14.45 50.37
C LEU A 491 -27.69 15.52 51.43
N VAL A 492 -26.42 15.86 51.61
CA VAL A 492 -25.95 16.91 52.51
C VAL A 492 -25.44 18.10 51.72
N ASN A 493 -25.50 19.31 52.30
CA ASN A 493 -24.92 20.48 51.64
C ASN A 493 -23.38 20.50 51.77
N ALA A 494 -22.74 21.51 51.18
CA ALA A 494 -21.28 21.64 51.18
C ALA A 494 -20.65 21.78 52.59
N SER A 495 -21.46 22.13 53.60
CA SER A 495 -21.06 22.24 55.01
C SER A 495 -21.34 20.97 55.82
N GLN A 496 -21.76 19.88 55.16
CA GLN A 496 -22.19 18.63 55.79
C GLN A 496 -23.38 18.85 56.73
N GLU A 497 -24.39 19.58 56.28
CA GLU A 497 -25.59 19.89 57.05
C GLU A 497 -26.87 19.37 56.38
N VAL A 498 -27.85 19.09 57.24
CA VAL A 498 -29.24 18.80 56.90
C VAL A 498 -30.15 19.71 57.73
N VAL A 499 -31.42 19.79 57.34
CA VAL A 499 -32.45 20.46 58.16
C VAL A 499 -33.51 19.46 58.60
N TYR A 500 -33.99 19.59 59.84
CA TYR A 500 -35.08 18.78 60.39
C TYR A 500 -36.23 19.65 60.91
N GLY A 501 -37.41 19.06 61.01
CA GLY A 501 -38.52 19.67 61.75
C GLY A 501 -39.54 18.62 62.21
N VAL A 502 -40.13 18.83 63.37
CA VAL A 502 -41.19 17.98 63.94
C VAL A 502 -42.56 18.64 63.82
N SER A 503 -43.65 17.87 63.83
CA SER A 503 -45.00 18.41 63.63
C SER A 503 -45.49 19.26 64.79
N ASN A 504 -44.97 19.02 66.00
CA ASN A 504 -45.30 19.78 67.20
C ASN A 504 -44.17 19.68 68.24
N SER A 505 -44.16 20.58 69.21
CA SER A 505 -43.11 20.66 70.23
C SER A 505 -43.09 19.50 71.24
N ASN A 506 -44.07 18.59 71.19
CA ASN A 506 -44.11 17.41 72.05
C ASN A 506 -43.46 16.19 71.38
N VAL A 507 -42.88 16.33 70.19
CA VAL A 507 -42.11 15.26 69.53
C VAL A 507 -40.63 15.54 69.75
N ASP A 508 -39.91 14.61 70.38
CA ASP A 508 -38.46 14.68 70.51
C ASP A 508 -37.82 13.79 69.46
N LEU A 509 -37.09 14.37 68.51
CA LEU A 509 -36.41 13.62 67.46
C LEU A 509 -34.95 13.38 67.81
N ASP A 510 -34.56 12.11 67.86
CA ASP A 510 -33.16 11.72 67.77
C ASP A 510 -32.80 11.44 66.30
N LEU A 511 -31.66 11.98 65.86
CA LEU A 511 -31.06 11.63 64.57
C LEU A 511 -29.72 10.96 64.80
N PHE A 512 -29.50 9.88 64.07
CA PHE A 512 -28.27 9.11 64.08
C PHE A 512 -27.70 9.09 62.67
N ASP A 513 -26.40 9.31 62.57
CA ASP A 513 -25.64 9.07 61.36
C ASP A 513 -24.97 7.69 61.45
N LEU A 514 -25.36 6.79 60.55
CA LEU A 514 -24.89 5.42 60.51
C LEU A 514 -23.68 5.28 59.57
N GLY A 515 -23.38 6.28 58.76
CA GLY A 515 -22.38 6.16 57.72
C GLY A 515 -22.47 7.22 56.63
N TYR A 516 -21.57 7.16 55.67
CA TYR A 516 -21.52 8.14 54.58
C TYR A 516 -21.14 7.49 53.26
N TYR A 517 -21.51 8.18 52.18
CA TYR A 517 -21.13 7.79 50.84
C TYR A 517 -19.86 8.54 50.46
N LEU A 518 -18.88 7.78 50.00
CA LEU A 518 -17.61 8.30 49.54
C LEU A 518 -17.78 8.90 48.15
N VAL A 519 -17.22 10.08 47.94
CA VAL A 519 -17.09 10.69 46.61
C VAL A 519 -15.60 10.86 46.37
N LEU A 520 -15.08 10.17 45.35
CA LEU A 520 -13.65 10.00 45.06
C LEU A 520 -13.25 10.42 43.65
#